data_AF-A0A392NRW8-F1
#
_entry.id   AF-A0A392NRW8-F1
#
_cell.length_a   1.000
_cell.length_b   1.000
_cell.length_c   1.000
_cell.angle_alpha   90.00
_cell.angle_beta   90.00
_cell.angle_gamma   90.00
#
_symmetry.space_group_name_H-M   'P 1'
#
loop_
_entity.id
_entity.type
_entity.pdbx_description
1 polymer ?
#
loop_
_entity_poly.entity_id
_entity_poly.type
_entity_poly.pdbx_seq_one_letter_code
_entity_poly.pdbx_strand_id
1 'polypeptide(L)'
;MEEDEIQAQHKFPRVGNEEDNNNGRRDVNRFNSWHHSSRIIRVSRASGGKDRHSKVMTSKGLRDRRVRLSVTTAIQFYDLQDRLGYDQPSKAVEWLIKSASDAISELPSL
;
A
#
# COMPACT_ATOMS: atom_id res chain seq x y z
N MET A 1 45.63 37.62 1.14
CA MET A 1 44.41 38.42 1.25
C MET A 1 44.01 38.67 -0.19
N GLU A 2 43.15 37.89 -0.82
CA GLU A 2 41.86 37.40 -0.33
C GLU A 2 41.72 35.88 -0.45
N GLU A 3 41.06 35.32 0.55
CA GLU A 3 40.56 33.95 0.58
C GLU A 3 39.10 34.04 0.15
N ASP A 4 38.70 33.34 -0.92
CA ASP A 4 37.28 33.14 -1.24
C ASP A 4 37.00 31.67 -1.53
N GLU A 5 36.62 31.01 -0.43
CA GLU A 5 35.43 30.17 -0.25
C GLU A 5 35.11 29.06 -1.28
N ILE A 6 35.24 27.84 -0.76
CA ILE A 6 34.89 26.57 -1.36
C ILE A 6 33.37 26.38 -1.35
N GLN A 7 32.74 26.25 -2.52
CA GLN A 7 31.44 25.58 -2.66
C GLN A 7 31.38 24.77 -3.96
N ALA A 8 31.63 23.46 -3.87
CA ALA A 8 31.23 22.50 -4.90
C ALA A 8 30.51 21.33 -4.22
N GLN A 9 29.19 21.45 -4.14
CA GLN A 9 28.29 20.40 -3.72
C GLN A 9 28.35 19.25 -4.75
N HIS A 10 28.61 18.02 -4.29
CA HIS A 10 28.42 16.82 -5.08
C HIS A 10 26.92 16.64 -5.39
N LYS A 11 26.52 17.10 -6.58
CA LYS A 11 25.19 16.97 -7.14
C LYS A 11 25.08 15.62 -7.88
N PHE A 12 24.39 14.65 -7.27
CA PHE A 12 24.02 13.43 -7.98
C PHE A 12 23.08 13.76 -9.15
N PRO A 13 23.28 13.17 -10.35
CA PRO A 13 22.39 13.40 -11.48
C PRO A 13 21.02 12.74 -11.22
N ARG A 14 19.98 13.58 -11.23
CA ARG A 14 18.57 13.18 -11.20
C ARG A 14 18.18 12.61 -12.56
N VAL A 15 18.00 11.30 -12.65
CA VAL A 15 17.35 10.64 -13.79
C VAL A 15 15.91 11.16 -13.87
N GLY A 16 15.61 11.84 -14.98
CA GLY A 16 14.25 12.24 -15.33
C GLY A 16 13.54 11.11 -16.05
N ASN A 17 12.35 10.75 -15.59
CA ASN A 17 11.41 9.91 -16.33
C ASN A 17 10.10 10.66 -16.49
N GLU A 18 9.84 10.99 -17.76
CA GLU A 18 8.61 11.07 -18.53
C GLU A 18 7.28 11.44 -17.85
N GLU A 19 6.66 12.45 -18.46
CA GLU A 19 5.36 13.02 -18.20
C GLU A 19 4.23 12.07 -18.61
N ASP A 20 3.46 11.56 -17.65
CA ASP A 20 2.12 11.02 -17.92
C ASP A 20 1.08 12.15 -17.79
N ASN A 21 0.76 12.71 -18.95
CA ASN A 21 -0.24 13.74 -19.15
C ASN A 21 -1.64 13.09 -19.26
N ASN A 22 -2.49 13.25 -18.24
CA ASN A 22 -3.91 12.99 -18.41
C ASN A 22 -4.76 13.93 -17.52
N ASN A 23 -4.84 15.20 -17.92
CA ASN A 23 -5.80 16.14 -17.36
C ASN A 23 -6.98 16.31 -18.32
N GLY A 24 -8.05 15.56 -18.06
CA GLY A 24 -9.30 15.64 -18.80
C GLY A 24 -10.50 15.35 -17.92
N ARG A 25 -10.92 16.35 -17.12
CA ARG A 25 -12.31 16.80 -16.96
C ARG A 25 -12.43 17.84 -15.84
N ARG A 26 -12.80 19.05 -16.25
CA ARG A 26 -13.24 20.14 -15.37
C ARG A 26 -14.72 19.90 -15.06
N ASP A 27 -15.06 19.46 -13.85
CA ASP A 27 -16.44 19.51 -13.38
C ASP A 27 -16.63 20.77 -12.53
N VAL A 28 -17.26 21.78 -13.17
CA VAL A 28 -17.68 23.03 -12.55
C VAL A 28 -18.85 22.72 -11.63
N ASN A 29 -18.58 22.55 -10.35
CA ASN A 29 -19.59 22.30 -9.33
C ASN A 29 -20.35 23.61 -9.01
N ARG A 30 -21.35 23.95 -9.83
CA ARG A 30 -22.47 24.81 -9.41
C ARG A 30 -23.48 23.95 -8.65
N PHE A 31 -24.14 24.57 -7.67
CA PHE A 31 -25.20 24.02 -6.81
C PHE A 31 -24.74 23.39 -5.48
N ASN A 32 -24.09 24.20 -4.63
CA ASN A 32 -24.34 24.12 -3.20
C ASN A 32 -25.38 25.18 -2.82
N SER A 33 -26.65 24.78 -2.72
CA SER A 33 -27.65 25.50 -1.96
C SER A 33 -28.74 24.51 -1.53
N TRP A 34 -29.08 24.55 -0.24
CA TRP A 34 -30.22 23.91 0.41
C TRP A 34 -30.06 22.47 0.92
N HIS A 35 -29.36 22.36 2.06
CA HIS A 35 -29.73 21.41 3.10
C HIS A 35 -30.77 22.03 4.02
N HIS A 36 -32.06 21.83 3.73
CA HIS A 36 -33.10 21.83 4.76
C HIS A 36 -34.13 20.76 4.38
N SER A 37 -34.11 19.63 5.09
CA SER A 37 -35.32 18.94 5.56
C SER A 37 -35.00 17.49 5.93
N SER A 38 -35.07 17.27 7.23
CA SER A 38 -34.94 16.06 8.01
C SER A 38 -35.85 14.92 7.55
N ARG A 39 -35.43 14.10 6.58
CA ARG A 39 -35.92 12.71 6.41
C ARG A 39 -34.80 11.83 5.85
N ILE A 40 -34.02 11.23 6.74
CA ILE A 40 -33.02 10.23 6.35
C ILE A 40 -33.77 8.97 5.88
N ILE A 41 -34.00 8.86 4.58
CA ILE A 41 -34.31 7.58 3.94
C ILE A 41 -32.95 6.90 3.69
N ARG A 42 -32.60 5.92 4.52
CA ARG A 42 -31.49 5.01 4.20
C ARG A 42 -31.93 4.10 3.06
N VAL A 43 -31.63 4.50 1.83
CA VAL A 43 -31.69 3.61 0.68
C VAL A 43 -30.62 2.54 0.88
N SER A 44 -31.04 1.27 0.91
CA SER A 44 -30.14 0.12 0.91
C SER A 44 -29.25 0.20 -0.34
N ARG A 45 -28.01 0.67 -0.17
CA ARG A 45 -27.03 0.71 -1.25
C ARG A 45 -26.62 -0.72 -1.57
N ALA A 46 -27.32 -1.34 -2.50
CA ALA A 46 -26.78 -2.40 -3.35
C ALA A 46 -25.63 -1.81 -4.18
N SER A 47 -24.48 -1.57 -3.54
CA SER A 47 -23.19 -1.18 -4.12
C SER A 47 -22.25 -0.77 -2.98
N GLY A 48 -21.79 -1.77 -2.21
CA GLY A 48 -20.68 -1.61 -1.27
C GLY A 48 -19.40 -1.31 -2.05
N GLY A 49 -19.07 -0.02 -2.16
CA GLY A 49 -18.00 0.50 -3.00
C GLY A 49 -16.59 0.09 -2.58
N LYS A 50 -15.68 0.09 -3.57
CA LYS A 50 -14.20 0.25 -3.54
C LYS A 50 -13.35 -0.67 -2.63
N ASP A 51 -13.86 -1.18 -1.52
CA ASP A 51 -13.16 -2.00 -0.53
C ASP A 51 -13.07 -3.49 -0.92
N ARG A 52 -13.47 -3.86 -2.14
CA ARG A 52 -13.37 -5.26 -2.57
C ARG A 52 -11.94 -5.68 -2.94
N HIS A 53 -11.08 -4.74 -3.30
CA HIS A 53 -9.70 -5.08 -3.70
C HIS A 53 -8.84 -5.52 -2.50
N SER A 54 -9.22 -5.16 -1.27
CA SER A 54 -8.53 -5.53 -0.04
C SER A 54 -8.98 -6.91 0.46
N LYS A 55 -9.95 -7.55 -0.18
CA LYS A 55 -10.51 -8.84 0.26
C LYS A 55 -10.09 -10.01 -0.61
N VAL A 56 -9.99 -11.18 0.01
CA VAL A 56 -9.74 -12.47 -0.64
C VAL A 56 -10.83 -13.46 -0.21
N MET A 57 -11.41 -14.17 -1.18
CA MET A 57 -12.35 -15.26 -0.91
C MET A 57 -11.57 -16.53 -0.52
N THR A 58 -11.94 -17.14 0.59
CA THR A 58 -11.39 -18.43 1.03
C THR A 58 -12.52 -19.42 1.30
N SER A 59 -12.23 -20.72 1.37
CA SER A 59 -13.24 -21.74 1.75
C SER A 59 -13.87 -21.49 3.13
N LYS A 60 -13.19 -20.71 3.99
CA LYS A 60 -13.67 -20.26 5.31
C LYS A 60 -14.34 -18.87 5.28
N GLY A 61 -14.58 -18.28 4.11
CA GLY A 61 -15.22 -16.97 3.93
C GLY A 61 -14.29 -15.84 3.43
N LEU A 62 -14.79 -14.60 3.42
CA LEU A 62 -14.03 -13.40 3.03
C LEU A 62 -12.96 -13.04 4.08
N ARG A 63 -11.73 -12.77 3.63
CA ARG A 63 -10.62 -12.33 4.48
C ARG A 63 -9.98 -11.04 3.98
N ASP A 64 -9.31 -10.33 4.89
CA ASP A 64 -8.50 -9.17 4.56
C ASP A 64 -7.14 -9.60 3.99
N ARG A 65 -6.65 -8.89 2.97
CA ARG A 65 -5.34 -9.11 2.35
C ARG A 65 -4.22 -8.40 3.08
N ARG A 66 -4.52 -7.45 3.96
CA ARG A 66 -3.53 -6.66 4.70
C ARG A 66 -3.27 -7.29 6.06
N VAL A 67 -2.01 -7.51 6.36
CA VAL A 67 -1.56 -8.01 7.66
C VAL A 67 -0.98 -6.84 8.44
N ARG A 68 -1.42 -6.65 9.68
CA ARG A 68 -0.84 -5.68 10.61
C ARG A 68 0.15 -6.40 11.51
N LEU A 69 1.41 -5.99 11.44
CA LEU A 69 2.48 -6.52 12.29
C LEU A 69 2.61 -5.68 13.55
N SER A 70 3.07 -6.30 14.64
CA SER A 70 3.59 -5.55 15.78
C SER A 70 4.84 -4.77 15.35
N VAL A 71 5.20 -3.74 16.11
CA VAL A 71 6.38 -2.93 15.81
C VAL A 71 7.65 -3.79 15.74
N THR A 72 7.82 -4.71 16.69
CA THR A 72 9.00 -5.58 16.76
C THR A 72 9.09 -6.53 15.56
N THR A 73 7.98 -7.16 15.18
CA THR A 73 7.95 -8.05 14.01
C THR A 73 8.12 -7.28 12.70
N ALA A 74 7.59 -6.05 12.61
CA ALA A 74 7.78 -5.20 11.44
C ALA A 74 9.27 -4.87 11.21
N ILE A 75 10.01 -4.54 12.28
CA ILE A 75 11.46 -4.26 12.18
C ILE A 75 12.20 -5.47 11.63
N GLN A 76 11.99 -6.66 12.20
CA GLN A 76 12.62 -7.90 11.75
C GLN A 76 12.25 -8.26 10.31
N PHE A 77 10.97 -8.05 9.94
CA PHE A 77 10.47 -8.34 8.61
C PHE A 77 11.09 -7.44 7.54
N TYR A 78 11.19 -6.13 7.80
CA TYR A 78 11.75 -5.20 6.82
C TYR A 78 13.28 -5.33 6.69
N ASP A 79 14.00 -5.65 7.77
CA ASP A 79 15.43 -6.02 7.66
C ASP A 79 15.62 -7.25 6.75
N LEU A 80 14.78 -8.28 6.92
CA LEU A 80 14.78 -9.45 6.03
C LEU A 80 14.46 -9.06 4.58
N GLN A 81 13.44 -8.22 4.36
CA GLN A 81 13.06 -7.76 3.02
C GLN A 81 14.21 -7.03 2.32
N ASP A 82 14.90 -6.13 3.04
CA ASP A 82 16.02 -5.35 2.51
C ASP A 82 17.21 -6.26 2.16
N ARG A 83 17.51 -7.23 3.02
CA ARG A 83 18.58 -8.21 2.78
C ARG A 83 18.31 -9.11 1.59
N LEU A 84 17.04 -9.41 1.30
CA LEU A 84 16.61 -10.15 0.12
C LEU A 84 16.53 -9.29 -1.15
N GLY A 85 16.62 -7.96 -1.02
CA GLY A 85 16.52 -7.02 -2.14
C GLY A 85 15.13 -6.98 -2.77
N TYR A 86 14.07 -7.29 -2.02
CA TYR A 86 12.71 -7.27 -2.54
C TYR A 86 12.05 -5.89 -2.35
N ASP A 87 11.50 -5.35 -3.44
CA ASP A 87 10.71 -4.12 -3.39
C ASP A 87 9.28 -4.34 -2.86
N GLN A 88 8.76 -5.57 -3.01
CA GLN A 88 7.37 -5.90 -2.66
C GLN A 88 7.32 -6.84 -1.43
N PRO A 89 6.63 -6.47 -0.34
CA PRO A 89 6.59 -7.28 0.89
C PRO A 89 5.92 -8.65 0.69
N SER A 90 5.01 -8.77 -0.28
CA SER A 90 4.41 -10.06 -0.63
C SER A 90 5.44 -11.09 -1.10
N LYS A 91 6.52 -10.66 -1.77
CA LYS A 91 7.61 -11.55 -2.21
C LYS A 91 8.45 -12.04 -1.03
N ALA A 92 8.70 -11.16 -0.05
CA ALA A 92 9.39 -11.56 1.18
C ALA A 92 8.56 -12.58 1.98
N VAL A 93 7.24 -12.39 2.05
CA VAL A 93 6.34 -13.38 2.68
C VAL A 93 6.33 -14.70 1.92
N GLU A 94 6.28 -14.67 0.58
CA GLU A 94 6.36 -15.89 -0.23
C GLU A 94 7.67 -16.64 0.00
N TRP A 95 8.79 -15.91 0.08
CA TRP A 95 10.09 -16.47 0.41
C TRP A 95 10.08 -17.11 1.80
N LEU A 96 9.55 -16.42 2.82
CA LEU A 96 9.46 -16.96 4.18
C LEU A 96 8.68 -18.28 4.24
N ILE A 97 7.57 -18.38 3.53
CA ILE A 97 6.76 -19.61 3.47
C ILE A 97 7.57 -20.75 2.82
N LYS A 98 8.31 -20.46 1.75
CA LYS A 98 9.17 -21.45 1.09
C LYS A 98 10.33 -21.88 1.97
N SER A 99 10.99 -20.95 2.65
CA SER A 99 12.10 -21.24 3.57
C SER A 99 11.66 -22.00 4.82
N ALA A 100 10.40 -21.85 5.23
CA ALA A 100 9.81 -22.56 6.37
C ALA A 100 9.04 -23.84 5.97
N SER A 101 9.16 -24.32 4.72
CA SER A 101 8.40 -25.47 4.23
C SER A 101 8.56 -26.72 5.11
N ASP A 102 9.76 -26.96 5.61
CA ASP A 102 10.10 -28.14 6.39
C ASP A 102 9.37 -28.08 7.75
N ALA A 103 9.47 -26.96 8.44
CA ALA A 103 8.76 -26.71 9.69
C ALA A 103 7.22 -26.72 9.53
N ILE A 104 6.71 -26.26 8.39
CA ILE A 104 5.26 -26.31 8.08
C ILE A 104 4.81 -27.76 7.88
N SER A 105 5.65 -28.62 7.29
CA SER A 105 5.32 -30.02 6.99
C SER A 105 5.24 -30.88 8.26
N GLU A 106 5.92 -30.48 9.33
CA GLU A 106 5.88 -31.15 10.64
C GLU A 106 4.60 -30.84 11.45
N LEU A 107 3.79 -29.86 11.02
CA LEU A 107 2.57 -29.49 11.73
C LEU A 107 1.52 -30.62 11.65
N PRO A 108 0.77 -30.89 12.74
CA PRO A 108 -0.31 -31.88 12.70
C PRO A 108 -1.39 -31.45 11.71
N SER A 109 -1.94 -32.42 10.98
CA SER A 109 -3.09 -32.18 10.10
C SER A 109 -4.29 -31.66 10.92
N LEU A 110 -4.93 -30.61 10.42
CA LEU A 110 -6.08 -29.93 11.03
C LEU A 110 -7.42 -30.58 10.68
#